data_AF-A0A7X1WGH0-F1
#
_entry.id   AF-A0A7X1WGH0-F1
#
_cell.length_a   1.000
_cell.length_b   1.000
_cell.length_c   1.000
_cell.angle_alpha   90.00
_cell.angle_beta   90.00
_cell.angle_gamma   90.00
#
_symmetry.space_group_name_H-M   'P 1'
#
loop_
_entity.id
_entity.type
_entity.pdbx_description
1 polymer ?
#
loop_
_entity_poly.entity_id
_entity_poly.type
_entity_poly.pdbx_seq_one_letter_code
_entity_poly.pdbx_strand_id
1 'polypeptide(L)' 'MDITAKMKAIRAKEGLTQTEFCELVEISISSWKKYDAAITDMGLAPFLKVANHPRFKKYALWLVTGEVAPESGQISPV' A
#
# COMPACT_ATOMS: atom_id res chain seq x y z
N MET A 1 -7.37 10.35 2.03
CA MET A 1 -7.38 9.14 1.20
C MET A 1 -7.72 7.96 2.10
N ASP A 2 -8.58 7.05 1.65
CA ASP A 2 -8.75 5.76 2.33
C ASP A 2 -7.50 4.88 2.16
N ILE A 3 -7.41 3.79 2.93
CA ILE A 3 -6.24 2.90 2.92
C ILE A 3 -6.05 2.28 1.52
N THR A 4 -7.12 1.84 0.88
CA THR A 4 -7.09 1.21 -0.45
C THR A 4 -6.52 2.17 -1.51
N ALA A 5 -6.94 3.43 -1.49
CA ALA A 5 -6.45 4.50 -2.35
C ALA A 5 -4.98 4.79 -2.08
N LYS A 6 -4.54 4.77 -0.81
CA LYS A 6 -3.11 4.90 -0.49
C LYS A 6 -2.29 3.76 -1.08
N MET A 7 -2.77 2.51 -0.98
CA MET A 7 -2.08 1.36 -1.57
C MET A 7 -2.03 1.45 -3.10
N LYS A 8 -3.09 1.94 -3.75
CA LYS A 8 -3.10 2.21 -5.20
C LYS A 8 -2.05 3.26 -5.60
N ALA A 9 -1.88 4.32 -4.81
CA ALA A 9 -0.87 5.35 -5.09
C ALA A 9 0.55 4.76 -5.03
N ILE A 10 0.84 3.95 -4.01
CA ILE A 10 2.12 3.21 -3.91
C ILE A 10 2.33 2.33 -5.14
N ARG A 11 1.32 1.51 -5.49
CA ARG A 11 1.37 0.62 -6.65
C ARG A 11 1.67 1.39 -7.95
N ALA A 12 0.95 2.49 -8.18
CA ALA A 12 1.11 3.33 -9.35
C ALA A 12 2.51 3.96 -9.41
N LYS A 13 3.02 4.47 -8.29
CA LYS A 13 4.37 5.05 -8.21
C LYS A 13 5.47 4.04 -8.49
N GLU A 14 5.26 2.79 -8.10
CA GLU A 14 6.19 1.69 -8.28
C GLU A 14 6.09 1.04 -9.67
N GLY A 15 5.16 1.51 -10.51
CA GLY A 15 4.96 1.00 -11.87
C GLY A 15 4.44 -0.44 -11.92
N LEU A 16 3.76 -0.89 -10.86
CA LEU A 16 3.32 -2.28 -10.71
C LEU A 16 1.91 -2.48 -11.23
N THR A 17 1.68 -3.61 -11.92
CA THR A 17 0.34 -4.13 -12.16
C THR A 17 -0.30 -4.56 -10.84
N GLN A 18 -1.62 -4.75 -10.85
CA GLN A 18 -2.34 -5.23 -9.67
C GLN A 18 -1.87 -6.63 -9.23
N THR A 19 -1.59 -7.52 -10.19
CA THR A 19 -1.10 -8.88 -9.93
C THR A 19 0.28 -8.86 -9.27
N GLU A 20 1.24 -8.14 -9.85
CA GLU A 20 2.60 -8.04 -9.28
C GLU A 20 2.59 -7.44 -7.88
N PHE A 21 1.77 -6.42 -7.65
CA PHE A 21 1.62 -5.83 -6.32
C PHE A 21 1.09 -6.86 -5.32
N CYS A 22 0.01 -7.57 -5.67
CA CYS A 22 -0.60 -8.61 -4.85
C CYS A 22 0.37 -9.74 -4.51
N GLU A 23 1.18 -10.18 -5.48
CA GLU A 23 2.23 -11.18 -5.28
C GLU A 23 3.32 -10.69 -4.32
N LEU A 24 3.81 -9.46 -4.49
CA LEU A 24 4.86 -8.89 -3.65
C LEU A 24 4.47 -8.75 -2.17
N VAL A 25 3.21 -8.41 -1.91
CA VAL A 25 2.71 -8.25 -0.53
C VAL A 25 1.90 -9.44 -0.06
N GLU A 26 1.91 -10.55 -0.80
CA GLU A 26 1.20 -11.79 -0.47
C GLU A 26 -0.27 -11.57 -0.09
N ILE A 27 -0.97 -10.74 -0.87
CA ILE A 27 -2.41 -10.54 -0.80
C ILE A 27 -3.00 -11.22 -2.02
N SER A 28 -4.05 -12.04 -1.86
CA SER A 28 -4.70 -12.62 -3.03
C SER A 28 -5.36 -11.53 -3.89
N ILE A 29 -5.29 -11.69 -5.22
CA ILE A 29 -5.99 -10.79 -6.16
C ILE A 29 -7.49 -10.72 -5.86
N SER A 30 -8.09 -11.82 -5.41
CA SER A 30 -9.51 -11.86 -5.02
C SER A 30 -9.80 -10.97 -3.82
N SER A 31 -8.96 -10.98 -2.78
CA SER A 31 -9.10 -10.09 -1.62
C SER A 31 -8.88 -8.63 -2.02
N TRP A 32 -7.86 -8.36 -2.84
CA TRP A 32 -7.63 -7.01 -3.34
C TRP A 32 -8.83 -6.47 -4.10
N LYS A 33 -9.44 -7.25 -4.99
CA LYS A 33 -10.65 -6.83 -5.74
C LYS A 33 -11.82 -6.49 -4.81
N LYS A 34 -11.96 -7.17 -3.67
CA LYS A 34 -12.98 -6.84 -2.67
C LYS A 34 -12.68 -5.51 -1.96
N TYR A 35 -11.42 -5.25 -1.64
CA TYR A 35 -10.99 -3.97 -1.07
C TYR A 35 -11.22 -2.81 -2.06
N ASP A 36 -10.91 -3.06 -3.33
CA ASP A 36 -11.05 -2.10 -4.42
C ASP A 36 -12.52 -1.75 -4.70
N ALA A 37 -13.39 -2.76 -4.69
CA ALA A 37 -14.83 -2.60 -4.85
C ALA A 37 -15.56 -2.14 -3.57
N ALA A 38 -14.84 -1.81 -2.49
CA ALA A 38 -15.39 -1.46 -1.18
C ALA A 38 -16.39 -2.50 -0.61
N ILE A 39 -16.26 -3.77 -1.02
CA ILE A 39 -17.05 -4.89 -0.50
C ILE A 39 -16.56 -5.29 0.90
N THR A 40 -15.29 -5.08 1.17
CA THR A 40 -14.66 -5.43 2.44
C THR A 40 -13.59 -4.39 2.76
N ASP A 41 -13.48 -3.98 4.02
CA ASP A 41 -12.41 -3.10 4.46
C ASP A 41 -11.09 -3.85 4.60
N MET A 42 -9.99 -3.16 4.31
CA MET A 42 -8.66 -3.71 4.50
C MET A 42 -8.33 -3.78 6.00
N GLY A 43 -8.16 -5.00 6.50
CA GLY A 43 -7.72 -5.22 7.89
C GLY A 43 -6.25 -4.87 8.13
N LEU A 44 -5.83 -4.95 9.40
CA LEU A 44 -4.47 -4.64 9.82
C LEU A 44 -3.41 -5.55 9.18
N ALA A 45 -3.69 -6.85 9.01
CA ALA A 45 -2.72 -7.79 8.48
C ALA A 45 -2.27 -7.46 7.03
N PRO A 46 -3.18 -7.28 6.05
CA PRO A 46 -2.82 -6.78 4.72
C PRO A 46 -2.07 -5.44 4.74
N PHE A 47 -2.49 -4.51 5.62
CA PHE A 47 -1.83 -3.23 5.76
C PHE A 47 -0.36 -3.38 6.20
N LEU A 48 -0.10 -4.19 7.23
CA LEU A 48 1.24 -4.44 7.74
C LEU A 48 2.13 -5.14 6.71
N LYS A 49 1.58 -6.00 5.84
CA LYS A 49 2.35 -6.60 4.74
C LYS A 49 2.89 -5.53 3.80
N VAL A 50 2.09 -4.53 3.44
CA VAL A 50 2.55 -3.42 2.60
C VAL A 50 3.53 -2.52 3.38
N ALA A 51 3.16 -2.08 4.58
CA ALA A 51 3.93 -1.10 5.35
C ALA A 51 5.33 -1.62 5.75
N ASN A 52 5.48 -2.92 5.98
CA ASN A 52 6.76 -3.54 6.33
C ASN A 52 7.52 -4.12 5.14
N HIS A 53 6.94 -4.11 3.93
CA HIS A 53 7.61 -4.66 2.76
C HIS A 53 8.88 -3.86 2.44
N PRO A 54 10.05 -4.48 2.19
CA PRO A 54 11.31 -3.78 1.98
C PRO A 54 11.27 -2.70 0.89
N ARG A 55 10.45 -2.91 -0.14
CA ARG A 55 10.26 -1.95 -1.26
C ARG A 55 9.34 -0.78 -0.88
N PHE A 56 8.39 -0.98 0.02
CA PHE A 56 7.31 -0.03 0.31
C PHE A 56 7.44 0.64 1.69
N LYS A 57 8.34 0.17 2.56
CA LYS A 57 8.59 0.75 3.89
C LYS A 57 8.96 2.24 3.90
N LYS A 58 9.46 2.76 2.76
CA LYS A 58 9.72 4.19 2.55
C LYS A 58 8.44 5.04 2.51
N TYR A 59 7.27 4.42 2.40
CA TYR A 59 5.97 5.09 2.43
C TYR A 59 5.24 4.91 3.78
N ALA A 60 5.86 4.28 4.79
CA ALA A 60 5.17 3.86 6.00
C ALA A 60 4.61 5.04 6.82
N LEU A 61 5.39 6.11 6.99
CA LEU A 61 4.94 7.32 7.67
C LEU A 61 3.73 7.92 6.96
N TRP A 62 3.83 8.06 5.64
CA TRP A 62 2.74 8.58 4.81
C TRP A 62 1.49 7.68 4.83
N LEU A 63 1.68 6.36 4.87
CA LEU A 63 0.58 5.40 4.98
C LEU A 63 -0.25 5.60 6.25
N VAL A 64 0.41 5.86 7.38
CA VAL A 64 -0.24 6.00 8.68
C VAL A 64 -0.70 7.43 8.95
N THR A 65 0.21 8.41 8.88
CA THR A 65 -0.08 9.80 9.32
C THR A 65 -0.39 10.74 8.17
N GLY A 66 0.02 10.39 6.94
CA GLY A 66 -0.07 11.28 5.78
C GLY A 66 1.11 12.25 5.68
N GLU A 67 2.06 12.21 6.61
CA GLU A 67 3.25 13.05 6.62
C GLU A 67 4.43 12.38 5.89
N VAL A 68 5.49 13.15 5.68
CA VAL A 68 6.76 12.70 5.10
C VAL A 68 7.92 13.19 5.95
N ALA A 69 9.02 12.44 5.94
CA ALA A 69 10.30 12.81 6.55
C ALA A 69 11.43 12.35 5.61
N PRO A 70 11.67 13.09 4.50
CA PRO A 70 12.61 12.69 3.46
C PRO A 70 14.04 12.44 3.97
N GLU A 71 14.46 13.17 5.00
CA GLU A 71 15.73 13.00 5.70
C GLU A 71 15.89 11.62 6.35
N SER A 72 14.78 10.98 6.70
CA SER A 72 14.73 9.62 7.23
C SER A 72 14.31 8.59 6.18
N GLY A 73 14.28 8.98 4.89
CA GLY A 73 13.85 8.13 3.78
C GLY A 73 12.36 7.83 3.76
N GLN A 74 11.54 8.57 4.53
CA GLN A 74 10.08 8.46 4.52
C GLN A 74 9.49 9.47 3.54
N ILE A 75 8.93 8.99 2.44
CA ILE A 75 8.46 9.79 1.30
C ILE A 75 7.00 9.52 0.98
N SER A 76 6.42 10.38 0.14
CA SER A 76 5.09 10.17 -0.43
C SER A 76 5.19 9.55 -1.82
N PRO A 77 4.26 8.65 -2.21
CA PRO A 77 4.18 8.14 -3.58
C PRO A 77 3.43 9.08 -4.54
N VAL A 78 2.72 10.09 -4.01
CA VAL A 78 1.96 11.09 -4.79
C VAL A 78 2.82 12.30 -5.12
#